data_AF-B3DRL3-F1
#
_entry.id   AF-B3DRL3-F1
#
_cell.length_a   1.000
_cell.length_b   1.000
_cell.length_c   1.000
_cell.angle_alpha   90.00
_cell.angle_beta   90.00
_cell.angle_gamma   90.00
#
_symmetry.space_group_name_H-M   'P 1'
#
loop_
_entity.id
_entity.type
_entity.pdbx_description
1 polymer ?
#
loop_
_entity_poly.entity_id
_entity_poly.type
_entity_poly.pdbx_seq_one_letter_code
_entity_poly.pdbx_strand_id
1 'polypeptide(L)'
;MPQETGNHEDLRWAEVLDAQGHGMRISQAGSEHFAASLLPYSSLMLEEATHQNELPPVRHTFLRLLAAQMGVGGDDSWGAPVHEQYQLPADRAYTLDVNLELF
;
A
#
# COMPACT_ATOMS: atom_id res chain seq x y z
N MET A 1 4.85 -17.59 5.23
CA MET A 1 3.73 -17.18 4.39
C MET A 1 3.91 -15.74 3.97
N PRO A 2 3.95 -15.43 2.67
CA PRO A 2 3.76 -14.07 2.15
C PRO A 2 2.41 -13.48 2.58
N GLN A 3 2.37 -12.19 2.90
CA GLN A 3 1.21 -11.45 3.42
C GLN A 3 1.31 -9.96 3.03
N GLU A 4 0.24 -9.19 3.26
CA GLU A 4 0.23 -7.71 3.14
C GLU A 4 1.37 -7.09 3.98
N THR A 5 2.12 -6.15 3.40
CA THR A 5 3.35 -5.61 4.01
C THR A 5 3.82 -4.32 3.33
N GLY A 6 4.69 -3.56 4.00
CA GLY A 6 5.39 -2.42 3.42
C GLY A 6 4.52 -1.18 3.20
N ASN A 7 3.38 -1.08 3.87
CA ASN A 7 2.54 0.12 3.85
C ASN A 7 3.16 1.23 4.71
N HIS A 8 3.23 2.43 4.15
CA HIS A 8 3.60 3.66 4.83
C HIS A 8 2.40 4.59 4.86
N GLU A 9 1.93 4.92 6.05
CA GLU A 9 0.81 5.83 6.30
C GLU A 9 1.26 7.30 6.41
N ASP A 10 0.29 8.22 6.37
CA ASP A 10 0.51 9.66 6.56
C ASP A 10 1.59 10.26 5.64
N LEU A 11 1.64 9.83 4.39
CA LEU A 11 2.59 10.36 3.40
C LEU A 11 2.14 11.72 2.90
N ARG A 12 3.09 12.66 2.90
CA ARG A 12 2.95 13.98 2.27
C ARG A 12 3.49 13.94 0.85
N TRP A 13 4.55 13.17 0.66
CA TRP A 13 5.16 12.86 -0.62
C TRP A 13 5.95 11.56 -0.54
N ALA A 14 6.19 10.95 -1.71
CA ALA A 14 7.11 9.83 -1.91
C ALA A 14 7.79 9.98 -3.26
N GLU A 15 9.04 9.51 -3.38
CA GLU A 15 9.78 9.46 -4.65
C GLU A 15 10.13 8.02 -4.98
N VAL A 16 9.93 7.65 -6.23
CA VAL A 16 10.27 6.33 -6.77
C VAL A 16 11.23 6.53 -7.93
N LEU A 17 12.44 5.98 -7.81
CA LEU A 17 13.58 6.25 -8.68
C LEU A 17 14.20 4.96 -9.20
N ASP A 18 14.71 4.99 -10.43
CA ASP A 18 15.69 4.02 -10.90
C ASP A 18 17.11 4.37 -10.40
N ALA A 19 18.09 3.52 -10.73
CA ALA A 19 19.48 3.72 -10.32
C ALA A 19 20.18 4.89 -11.05
N GLN A 20 19.56 5.44 -12.09
CA GLN A 20 20.04 6.59 -12.86
C GLN A 20 19.38 7.90 -12.40
N GLY A 21 18.40 7.83 -11.50
CA GLY A 21 17.68 8.98 -10.97
C GLY A 21 16.43 9.36 -11.76
N HIS A 22 16.03 8.58 -12.76
CA HIS A 22 14.74 8.80 -13.44
C HIS A 22 13.61 8.22 -12.61
N GLY A 23 12.45 8.87 -12.61
CA GLY A 23 11.34 8.40 -11.83
C GLY A 23 10.18 9.36 -11.71
N MET A 24 9.54 9.31 -10.55
CA MET A 24 8.41 10.18 -10.24
C MET A 24 8.37 10.55 -8.77
N ARG A 25 7.84 11.75 -8.50
CA ARG A 25 7.37 12.18 -7.20
C ARG A 25 5.85 12.08 -7.17
N ILE A 26 5.35 11.48 -6.10
CA ILE A 26 3.96 11.50 -5.69
C ILE A 26 3.85 12.47 -4.53
N SER A 27 2.99 13.47 -4.62
CA SER A 27 2.71 14.40 -3.51
C SER A 27 1.22 14.53 -3.30
N GLN A 28 0.80 14.77 -2.06
CA GLN A 28 -0.61 15.05 -1.79
C GLN A 28 -1.03 16.34 -2.53
N ALA A 29 -2.21 16.33 -3.14
CA ALA A 29 -2.79 17.52 -3.76
C ALA A 29 -3.81 18.21 -2.84
N GLY A 30 -4.50 17.44 -2.01
CA GLY A 30 -5.48 17.92 -1.03
C GLY A 30 -4.93 18.12 0.39
N SER A 31 -5.85 18.26 1.34
CA SER A 31 -5.54 18.33 2.79
C SER A 31 -5.31 16.96 3.43
N GLU A 32 -5.76 15.89 2.78
CA GLU A 32 -5.65 14.53 3.28
C GLU A 32 -4.31 13.91 2.86
N HIS A 33 -3.61 13.29 3.81
CA HIS A 33 -2.45 12.46 3.51
C HIS A 33 -2.90 11.16 2.80
N PHE A 34 -1.96 10.51 2.13
CA PHE A 34 -2.19 9.20 1.52
C PHE A 34 -1.29 8.13 2.14
N ALA A 35 -1.58 6.87 1.86
CA ALA A 35 -0.70 5.75 2.18
C ALA A 35 -0.10 5.16 0.89
N ALA A 36 1.10 4.60 1.00
CA ALA A 36 1.70 3.91 -0.13
C ALA A 36 2.58 2.73 0.27
N SER A 37 2.68 1.77 -0.64
CA SER A 37 3.64 0.67 -0.59
C SER A 37 4.31 0.52 -1.94
N LEU A 38 5.58 0.10 -1.95
CA LEU A 38 6.34 -0.18 -3.17
C LEU A 38 6.96 -1.57 -3.05
N LEU A 39 6.39 -2.57 -3.73
CA LEU A 39 6.76 -3.98 -3.57
C LEU A 39 7.20 -4.62 -4.89
N PRO A 40 8.09 -5.63 -4.87
CA PRO A 40 8.48 -6.36 -6.08
C PRO A 40 7.43 -7.37 -6.58
N TYR A 41 6.28 -7.45 -5.90
CA TYR A 41 5.18 -8.38 -6.17
C TYR A 41 3.84 -7.66 -6.08
N SER A 42 2.87 -8.09 -6.89
CA SER A 42 1.49 -7.62 -6.77
C SER A 42 0.81 -8.21 -5.54
N SER A 43 -0.27 -7.59 -5.07
CA SER A 43 -1.09 -8.15 -3.99
C SER A 43 -1.58 -9.57 -4.31
N LEU A 44 -2.00 -9.82 -5.55
CA LEU A 44 -2.42 -11.16 -5.99
C LEU A 44 -1.29 -12.19 -5.89
N MET A 45 -0.06 -11.83 -6.30
CA MET A 45 1.09 -12.73 -6.18
C MET A 45 1.44 -13.04 -4.72
N LEU A 46 1.27 -12.07 -3.81
CA LEU A 46 1.47 -12.28 -2.38
C LEU A 46 0.37 -13.15 -1.77
N GLU A 47 -0.88 -13.01 -2.22
CA GLU A 47 -2.00 -13.85 -1.77
C GLU A 47 -1.91 -15.30 -2.29
N GLU A 48 -1.45 -15.49 -3.52
CA GLU A 48 -1.34 -16.82 -4.14
C GLU A 48 -0.21 -17.67 -3.54
N ALA A 49 0.88 -17.03 -3.09
CA ALA A 49 2.05 -17.73 -2.58
C ALA A 49 1.85 -18.16 -1.12
N THR A 50 2.05 -19.45 -0.83
CA THR A 50 1.99 -19.99 0.53
C THR A 50 3.36 -19.97 1.21
N HIS A 51 4.43 -20.02 0.42
CA HIS A 51 5.82 -19.93 0.86
C HIS A 51 6.62 -18.89 0.05
N GLN A 52 7.67 -18.33 0.66
CA GLN A 52 8.46 -17.27 0.02
C GLN A 52 9.14 -17.72 -1.28
N ASN A 53 9.52 -18.99 -1.37
CA ASN A 53 10.17 -19.58 -2.55
C ASN A 53 9.20 -19.85 -3.72
N GLU A 54 7.89 -19.67 -3.54
CA GLU A 54 6.88 -19.77 -4.60
C GLU A 54 6.68 -18.43 -5.34
N LEU A 55 7.21 -17.33 -4.79
CA LEU A 55 7.12 -16.02 -5.42
C LEU A 55 7.87 -16.04 -6.77
N PRO A 56 7.28 -15.45 -7.82
CA PRO A 56 7.88 -15.48 -9.15
C PRO A 56 9.18 -14.66 -9.19
N PRO A 57 10.02 -14.84 -10.22
CA PRO A 57 11.12 -13.93 -10.48
C PRO A 57 10.62 -12.48 -10.61
N VAL A 58 11.30 -11.55 -9.93
CA VAL A 58 10.94 -10.13 -9.94
C VAL A 58 11.13 -9.55 -11.35
N ARG A 59 10.08 -8.91 -11.87
CA ARG A 59 10.08 -8.26 -13.20
C ARG A 59 9.59 -6.81 -13.18
N HIS A 60 8.82 -6.46 -12.16
CA HIS A 60 8.21 -5.15 -12.01
C HIS A 60 8.25 -4.74 -10.54
N THR A 61 8.11 -3.45 -10.31
CA THR A 61 7.83 -2.91 -8.98
C THR A 61 6.40 -2.39 -8.99
N PHE A 62 5.62 -2.77 -7.99
CA PHE A 62 4.22 -2.42 -7.82
C PHE A 62 4.13 -1.28 -6.79
N LEU A 63 3.91 -0.07 -7.29
CA LEU A 63 3.52 1.07 -6.46
C LEU A 63 2.01 1.01 -6.21
N ARG A 64 1.61 0.99 -4.95
CA ARG A 64 0.22 1.16 -4.52
C ARG A 64 0.09 2.50 -3.82
N LEU A 65 -0.90 3.28 -4.26
CA LEU A 65 -1.33 4.51 -3.59
C LEU A 65 -2.74 4.25 -3.05
N LEU A 66 -2.96 4.54 -1.77
CA LEU A 66 -4.18 4.21 -1.07
C LEU A 66 -4.71 5.46 -0.37
N ALA A 67 -6.01 5.71 -0.50
CA ALA A 67 -6.68 6.75 0.31
C ALA A 67 -6.77 6.33 1.79
N ALA A 68 -6.89 5.02 2.05
CA ALA A 68 -6.89 4.45 3.38
C ALA A 68 -6.64 2.93 3.30
N GLN A 69 -6.15 2.36 4.40
CA GLN A 69 -6.08 0.93 4.64
C GLN A 69 -6.73 0.60 5.98
N MET A 70 -7.50 -0.48 6.05
CA MET A 70 -8.07 -0.96 7.32
C MET A 70 -6.96 -1.42 8.26
N GLY A 71 -7.17 -1.29 9.57
CA GLY A 71 -6.26 -1.84 10.57
C GLY A 71 -6.08 -3.36 10.44
N VAL A 72 -4.97 -3.87 10.98
CA VAL A 72 -4.64 -5.30 10.90
C VAL A 72 -5.45 -6.14 11.90
N GLY A 73 -5.80 -5.56 13.06
CA GLY A 73 -6.45 -6.28 14.17
C GLY A 73 -5.45 -7.13 14.98
N GLY A 74 -5.90 -8.28 15.48
CA GLY A 74 -5.05 -9.25 16.17
C GLY A 74 -5.29 -9.42 17.68
N ASP A 75 -6.46 -9.04 18.20
CA ASP A 75 -6.89 -9.40 19.57
C ASP A 75 -6.89 -10.92 19.76
N ASP A 76 -7.32 -11.65 18.73
CA ASP A 76 -7.05 -13.06 18.53
C ASP A 76 -6.83 -13.37 17.04
N SER A 77 -6.41 -14.60 16.73
CA SER A 77 -6.18 -15.07 15.36
C SER A 77 -7.28 -16.02 14.85
N TRP A 78 -8.44 -16.08 15.51
CA TRP A 78 -9.50 -17.06 15.23
C TRP A 78 -10.92 -16.46 15.20
N GLY A 79 -11.07 -15.14 15.16
CA GLY A 79 -12.35 -14.50 14.84
C GLY A 79 -12.54 -13.07 15.30
N ALA A 80 -11.64 -12.50 16.11
CA ALA A 80 -11.77 -11.12 16.56
C ALA A 80 -11.65 -10.13 15.39
N PRO A 81 -12.62 -9.21 15.21
CA PRO A 81 -12.54 -8.19 14.18
C PRO A 81 -11.54 -7.09 14.55
N VAL A 82 -11.14 -6.30 13.55
CA VAL A 82 -10.47 -5.02 13.75
C VAL A 82 -11.37 -4.10 14.59
N HIS A 83 -10.82 -3.36 15.56
CA HIS A 83 -11.61 -2.41 16.35
C HIS A 83 -12.26 -1.35 15.45
N GLU A 84 -13.50 -0.94 15.77
CA GLU A 84 -14.33 -0.06 14.92
C GLU A 84 -13.61 1.22 14.46
N GLN A 85 -12.79 1.84 15.33
CA GLN A 85 -12.03 3.05 15.01
C GLN A 85 -10.97 2.88 13.91
N TYR A 86 -10.58 1.64 13.60
CA TYR A 86 -9.63 1.29 12.54
C TYR A 86 -10.28 0.57 11.36
N GLN A 87 -11.62 0.47 11.34
CA GLN A 87 -12.37 -0.03 10.19
C GLN A 87 -12.57 1.08 9.15
N LEU A 88 -12.89 0.69 7.92
CA LEU A 88 -13.27 1.60 6.84
C LEU A 88 -14.77 1.48 6.55
N PRO A 89 -15.63 2.36 7.09
CA PRO A 89 -17.07 2.34 6.82
C PRO A 89 -17.39 2.44 5.33
N ALA A 90 -18.24 1.55 4.83
CA ALA A 90 -18.61 1.46 3.43
C ALA A 90 -19.65 2.52 2.99
N ASP A 91 -20.21 3.27 3.94
CA ASP A 91 -21.23 4.30 3.73
C ASP A 91 -20.63 5.70 3.47
N ARG A 92 -19.30 5.81 3.37
CA ARG A 92 -18.60 7.06 3.04
C ARG A 92 -17.59 6.88 1.91
N ALA A 93 -17.37 7.96 1.17
CA ALA A 93 -16.34 7.99 0.14
C ALA A 93 -14.96 8.22 0.75
N TYR A 94 -13.96 7.58 0.15
CA TYR A 94 -12.55 7.85 0.38
C TYR A 94 -11.95 8.43 -0.89
N THR A 95 -11.26 9.55 -0.77
CA THR A 95 -10.68 10.25 -1.92
C THR A 95 -9.17 10.15 -1.85
N LEU A 96 -8.57 9.62 -2.92
CA LEU A 96 -7.14 9.72 -3.15
C LEU A 96 -6.90 10.90 -4.11
N ASP A 97 -6.28 11.96 -3.63
CA ASP A 97 -5.97 13.15 -4.41
C ASP A 97 -4.47 13.46 -4.34
N VAL A 98 -3.76 13.20 -5.43
CA VAL A 98 -2.29 13.25 -5.51
C VAL A 98 -1.83 13.86 -6.83
N ASN A 99 -0.72 14.58 -6.77
CA ASN A 99 0.02 15.04 -7.94
C ASN A 99 1.12 14.03 -8.29
N LEU A 100 1.32 13.83 -9.58
CA LEU A 100 2.41 13.02 -10.13
C LEU A 100 3.33 13.90 -10.97
N GLU A 101 4.58 14.01 -10.55
CA GLU A 101 5.61 14.77 -11.26
C GLU A 101 6.69 13.79 -11.75
N LEU A 102 6.91 13.73 -13.06
CA LEU A 102 7.94 12.89 -13.67
C LEU A 102 9.26 13.67 -13.78
N PHE A 103 10.38 12.97 -13.61
CA PHE A 103 11.72 13.52 -13.82
C PHE A 103 12.71 12.46 -14.29
#